data_AF-A0AAN1U9E6-F1
#
_entry.id   AF-A0AAN1U9E6-F1
#
_cell.length_a   1.000
_cell.length_b   1.000
_cell.length_c   1.000
_cell.angle_alpha   90.00
_cell.angle_beta   90.00
_cell.angle_gamma   90.00
#
_symmetry.space_group_name_H-M   'P 1'
#
loop_
_entity.id
_entity.type
_entity.pdbx_description
1 polymer ?
#
loop_
_entity_poly.entity_id
_entity_poly.type
_entity_poly.pdbx_seq_one_letter_code
_entity_poly.pdbx_strand_id
1 'polypeptide(L)'
;MAKKLNLDLLNKIWTLAEQGTEGERDAARNRAEALVKPHGYTLADVPDLLLTEGYLDDEPEPSAGGFTFCDMSNPAHQRAYARAERKRQAAWRMANRAKIDEVLTRYGSEEAVFAHTAEEKAYDAAIKPFHKKGKAGQCDTWDGEHFGPTAKVRAALATVKPWPDTIPDAIAEYEYWEKLHDDRNIADGNNQYNYLSQGADFRYWALGDLIDKEIEARNISDVIIRLRFQEASQGTYNDSDAILRDLERLHAEESLKPGISGAGDIPLDRGFSAASVGKVGDAKNRATSPSNLDTATKRRAEVVRILQTSEGMRMPLRAIAQMAGVSPTTVGNIKRRMTRLG
;
A
#
# COMPACT_ATOMS: atom_id res chain seq x y z
N MET A 1 -1.14 -36.90 21.08
CA MET A 1 -1.30 -36.48 19.68
C MET A 1 -2.78 -36.28 19.41
N ALA A 2 -3.22 -35.06 19.08
CA ALA A 2 -4.62 -34.85 18.70
C ALA A 2 -4.90 -35.63 17.40
N LYS A 3 -5.96 -36.44 17.40
CA LYS A 3 -6.40 -37.21 16.23
C LYS A 3 -6.84 -36.22 15.15
N LYS A 4 -6.28 -36.23 13.95
CA LYS A 4 -6.62 -35.32 12.84
C LYS A 4 -8.15 -35.17 12.68
N LEU A 5 -8.63 -33.93 12.50
CA LEU A 5 -10.05 -33.62 12.33
C LEU A 5 -10.58 -34.33 11.07
N ASN A 6 -11.72 -35.02 11.19
CA ASN A 6 -12.35 -35.73 10.07
C ASN A 6 -13.31 -34.78 9.33
N LEU A 7 -12.81 -34.18 8.25
CA LEU A 7 -13.54 -33.18 7.45
C LEU A 7 -14.72 -33.76 6.68
N ASP A 8 -14.65 -35.00 6.19
CA ASP A 8 -15.77 -35.69 5.53
C ASP A 8 -16.96 -35.86 6.48
N LEU A 9 -16.67 -36.29 7.71
CA LEU A 9 -17.68 -36.44 8.74
C LEU A 9 -18.25 -35.08 9.14
N LEU A 10 -17.38 -34.07 9.31
CA LEU A 10 -17.79 -32.71 9.64
C LEU A 10 -18.70 -32.12 8.55
N ASN A 11 -18.38 -32.31 7.27
CA ASN A 11 -19.18 -31.84 6.15
C ASN A 11 -20.58 -32.46 6.13
N LYS A 12 -20.68 -33.78 6.34
CA LYS A 12 -21.97 -34.49 6.41
C LYS A 12 -22.84 -33.98 7.56
N ILE A 13 -22.23 -33.77 8.73
CA ILE A 13 -22.94 -33.25 9.90
C ILE A 13 -23.35 -31.79 9.67
N TRP A 14 -22.47 -30.98 9.07
CA TRP A 14 -22.76 -29.57 8.78
C TRP A 14 -23.91 -29.42 7.76
N THR A 15 -23.95 -30.29 6.74
CA THR A 15 -25.07 -30.35 5.79
C THR A 15 -26.40 -30.62 6.50
N LEU A 16 -26.42 -31.53 7.49
CA LEU A 16 -27.61 -31.78 8.31
C LEU A 16 -27.94 -30.60 9.24
N ALA A 17 -26.93 -29.90 9.76
CA ALA A 17 -27.12 -28.70 10.59
C ALA A 17 -27.77 -27.54 9.81
N GLU A 18 -27.50 -27.43 8.50
CA GLU A 18 -28.09 -26.40 7.64
C GLU A 18 -29.46 -26.81 7.07
N GLN A 19 -29.62 -28.08 6.67
CA GLN A 19 -30.76 -28.52 5.85
C GLN A 19 -31.73 -29.47 6.56
N GLY A 20 -31.41 -29.95 7.77
CA GLY A 20 -32.24 -30.90 8.52
C GLY A 20 -33.55 -30.31 9.05
N THR A 21 -34.34 -31.14 9.73
CA THR A 21 -35.50 -30.70 10.53
C THR A 21 -35.05 -30.04 11.85
N GLU A 22 -35.91 -29.30 12.55
CA GLU A 22 -35.52 -28.49 13.73
C GLU A 22 -34.74 -29.28 14.79
N GLY A 23 -35.22 -30.46 15.18
CA GLY A 23 -34.52 -31.32 16.15
C GLY A 23 -33.22 -31.96 15.61
N GLU A 24 -33.16 -32.22 14.30
CA GLU A 24 -31.95 -32.74 13.63
C GLU A 24 -30.88 -31.66 13.49
N ARG A 25 -31.27 -30.40 13.27
CA ARG A 25 -30.34 -29.26 13.18
C ARG A 25 -29.60 -29.03 14.48
N ASP A 26 -30.30 -29.02 15.60
CA ASP A 26 -29.69 -28.78 16.90
C ASP A 26 -28.78 -29.94 17.31
N ALA A 27 -29.21 -31.19 17.08
CA ALA A 27 -28.36 -32.36 17.31
C ALA A 27 -27.10 -32.34 16.42
N ALA A 28 -27.24 -31.95 15.15
CA ALA A 28 -26.12 -31.82 14.23
C ALA A 28 -25.17 -30.68 14.61
N ARG A 29 -25.67 -29.52 15.03
CA ARG A 29 -24.85 -28.39 15.54
C ARG A 29 -24.04 -28.80 16.78
N ASN A 30 -24.69 -29.42 17.77
CA ASN A 30 -24.00 -29.91 18.96
C ASN A 30 -22.92 -30.95 18.62
N ARG A 31 -23.19 -31.82 17.63
CA ARG A 31 -22.24 -32.84 17.18
C ARG A 31 -21.07 -32.23 16.40
N ALA A 32 -21.32 -31.21 15.58
CA ALA A 32 -20.27 -30.46 14.89
C ALA A 32 -19.37 -29.73 15.90
N GLU A 33 -19.95 -29.06 16.89
CA GLU A 33 -19.20 -28.39 17.96
C GLU A 33 -18.31 -29.38 18.73
N ALA A 34 -18.85 -30.54 19.10
CA ALA A 34 -18.11 -31.58 19.80
C ALA A 34 -16.93 -32.15 18.99
N LEU A 35 -17.03 -32.14 17.65
CA LEU A 35 -15.94 -32.59 16.76
C LEU A 35 -14.82 -31.56 16.64
N VAL A 36 -15.15 -30.27 16.62
CA VAL A 36 -14.17 -29.20 16.35
C VAL A 36 -13.53 -28.63 17.63
N LYS A 37 -14.24 -28.67 18.77
CA LYS A 37 -13.77 -28.17 20.06
C LYS A 37 -12.45 -28.79 20.56
N PRO A 38 -12.19 -30.10 20.43
CA PRO A 38 -10.90 -30.71 20.78
C PRO A 38 -9.71 -30.18 19.97
N HIS A 39 -9.99 -29.52 18.83
CA HIS A 39 -9.00 -28.92 17.94
C HIS A 39 -8.82 -27.42 18.18
N GLY A 40 -9.49 -26.83 19.18
CA GLY A 40 -9.43 -25.40 19.48
C GLY A 40 -10.35 -24.54 18.61
N TYR A 41 -11.21 -25.16 17.81
CA TYR A 41 -12.18 -24.47 16.96
C TYR A 41 -13.56 -24.44 17.62
N THR A 42 -14.38 -23.49 17.18
CA THR A 42 -15.78 -23.31 17.60
C THR A 42 -16.74 -23.76 16.52
N LEU A 43 -18.04 -23.87 16.84
CA LEU A 43 -19.07 -24.16 15.84
C LEU A 43 -19.08 -23.13 14.69
N ALA A 44 -18.74 -21.87 14.98
CA ALA A 44 -18.68 -20.80 13.99
C ALA A 44 -17.50 -20.94 13.00
N ASP A 45 -16.47 -21.71 13.33
CA ASP A 45 -15.34 -21.99 12.44
C ASP A 45 -15.65 -23.04 11.37
N VAL A 46 -16.73 -23.82 11.55
CA VAL A 46 -17.01 -24.98 10.69
C VAL A 46 -17.14 -24.61 9.20
N PRO A 47 -17.87 -23.55 8.80
CA PRO A 47 -17.93 -23.14 7.39
C PRO A 47 -16.54 -22.87 6.78
N ASP A 48 -15.67 -22.18 7.53
CA ASP A 48 -14.34 -21.80 7.04
C ASP A 48 -13.38 -22.97 7.00
N LEU A 49 -13.47 -23.86 7.99
CA LEU A 49 -12.71 -25.12 8.04
C LEU A 49 -13.00 -26.01 6.83
N LEU A 50 -14.28 -26.12 6.45
CA LEU A 50 -14.69 -26.91 5.29
C LEU A 50 -14.22 -26.28 3.96
N LEU A 51 -14.07 -24.96 3.89
CA LEU A 51 -13.54 -24.26 2.72
C LEU A 51 -12.00 -24.35 2.62
N THR A 52 -11.30 -24.31 3.75
CA THR A 52 -9.83 -24.19 3.79
C THR A 52 -9.10 -25.52 3.73
N GLU A 53 -9.58 -26.56 4.42
CA GLU A 53 -8.85 -27.84 4.56
C GLU A 53 -9.26 -28.94 3.56
N GLY A 54 -10.17 -28.65 2.61
CA GLY A 54 -10.35 -29.47 1.40
C GLY A 54 -11.73 -30.11 1.23
N TYR A 55 -12.70 -29.33 0.75
CA TYR A 55 -13.95 -29.86 0.19
C TYR A 55 -14.35 -29.23 -1.15
N LEU A 56 -13.38 -28.73 -1.92
CA LEU A 56 -13.59 -28.19 -3.27
C LEU A 56 -12.43 -28.64 -4.18
N ASP A 57 -12.38 -29.94 -4.49
CA ASP A 57 -11.38 -30.58 -5.38
C ASP A 57 -11.67 -30.34 -6.87
N ASP A 58 -11.86 -29.09 -7.28
CA ASP A 58 -11.87 -28.73 -8.71
C ASP A 58 -11.28 -27.32 -8.88
N GLU A 59 -9.98 -27.17 -8.63
CA GLU A 59 -9.25 -26.02 -9.20
C GLU A 59 -9.07 -26.30 -10.70
N PRO A 60 -9.49 -25.40 -11.61
CA PRO A 60 -9.33 -25.62 -13.04
C PRO A 60 -7.84 -25.75 -13.39
N GLU A 61 -7.49 -26.79 -14.15
CA GLU A 61 -6.11 -27.00 -14.59
C GLU A 61 -5.61 -25.77 -15.38
N PRO A 62 -4.36 -25.33 -15.13
CA PRO A 62 -3.78 -24.21 -15.87
C PRO A 62 -3.72 -24.53 -17.37
N SER A 63 -4.07 -23.54 -18.20
CA SER A 63 -3.90 -23.67 -19.65
C SER A 63 -2.43 -23.91 -20.01
N ALA A 64 -2.17 -24.58 -21.13
CA ALA A 64 -0.84 -24.99 -21.59
C ALA A 64 0.21 -23.85 -21.73
N GLY A 65 -0.20 -22.58 -21.59
CA GLY A 65 0.66 -21.40 -21.60
C GLY A 65 1.22 -20.95 -20.25
N GLY A 66 0.91 -21.62 -19.13
CA GLY A 66 1.44 -21.29 -17.80
C GLY A 66 0.93 -19.98 -17.18
N PHE A 67 0.08 -19.23 -17.89
CA PHE A 67 -0.69 -18.11 -17.36
C PHE A 67 -2.15 -18.55 -17.22
N THR A 68 -2.65 -18.57 -15.98
CA THR A 68 -4.07 -18.78 -15.65
C THR A 68 -4.83 -17.47 -15.83
N PHE A 69 -5.06 -17.05 -17.08
CA PHE A 69 -6.01 -15.97 -17.31
C PHE A 69 -7.42 -16.53 -17.06
N CYS A 70 -8.07 -16.08 -15.98
CA CYS A 70 -9.48 -16.40 -15.76
C CYS A 70 -10.31 -15.63 -16.79
N ASP A 71 -10.80 -16.31 -17.82
CA ASP A 71 -11.79 -15.75 -18.73
C ASP A 71 -13.10 -15.46 -17.98
N MET A 72 -13.27 -14.20 -17.55
CA MET A 72 -14.45 -13.76 -16.82
C MET A 72 -15.72 -13.70 -17.70
N SER A 73 -15.64 -13.97 -19.00
CA SER A 73 -16.83 -14.17 -19.84
C SER A 73 -17.35 -15.61 -19.79
N ASN A 74 -16.56 -16.55 -19.28
CA ASN A 74 -16.92 -17.96 -19.13
C ASN A 74 -17.52 -18.24 -17.73
N PRO A 75 -18.79 -18.71 -17.63
CA PRO A 75 -19.42 -19.02 -16.34
C PRO A 75 -18.65 -20.04 -15.48
N ALA A 76 -17.93 -20.98 -16.09
CA ALA A 76 -17.14 -21.96 -15.35
C ALA A 76 -15.94 -21.31 -14.65
N HIS A 77 -15.25 -20.39 -15.34
CA HIS A 77 -14.14 -19.63 -14.78
C HIS A 77 -14.62 -18.65 -13.70
N GLN A 78 -15.76 -17.99 -13.90
CA GLN A 78 -16.38 -17.17 -12.85
C GLN A 78 -16.67 -17.97 -11.57
N ARG A 79 -17.23 -19.18 -11.72
CA ARG A 79 -17.49 -20.06 -10.57
C ARG A 79 -16.21 -20.52 -9.89
N ALA A 80 -15.18 -20.87 -10.64
CA ALA A 80 -13.89 -21.27 -10.11
C ALA A 80 -13.21 -20.11 -9.35
N TYR A 81 -13.20 -18.91 -9.93
CA TYR A 81 -12.71 -17.70 -9.30
C TYR A 81 -13.48 -17.39 -8.00
N ALA A 82 -14.82 -17.42 -8.03
CA ALA A 82 -15.64 -17.21 -6.84
C ALA A 82 -15.44 -18.27 -5.75
N ARG A 83 -15.01 -19.49 -6.09
CA ARG A 83 -14.64 -20.53 -5.13
C ARG A 83 -13.26 -20.25 -4.53
N ALA A 84 -12.29 -19.91 -5.36
CA ALA A 84 -10.93 -19.55 -4.93
C ALA A 84 -10.95 -18.33 -3.99
N GLU A 85 -11.72 -17.30 -4.32
CA GLU A 85 -11.91 -16.12 -3.45
C GLU A 85 -12.55 -16.50 -2.12
N ARG A 86 -13.61 -17.33 -2.11
CA ARG A 86 -14.21 -17.81 -0.85
C ARG A 86 -13.23 -18.58 0.02
N LYS A 87 -12.38 -19.44 -0.58
CA LYS A 87 -11.32 -20.17 0.13
C LYS A 87 -10.25 -19.21 0.67
N ARG A 88 -9.84 -18.22 -0.12
CA ARG A 88 -8.89 -17.17 0.29
C ARG A 88 -9.43 -16.38 1.47
N GLN A 89 -10.70 -15.95 1.41
CA GLN A 89 -11.38 -15.23 2.47
C GLN A 89 -11.53 -16.07 3.74
N ALA A 90 -11.94 -17.33 3.63
CA ALA A 90 -12.02 -18.24 4.77
C ALA A 90 -10.66 -18.43 5.45
N ALA A 91 -9.60 -18.65 4.67
CA ALA A 91 -8.24 -18.74 5.20
C ALA A 91 -7.81 -17.44 5.89
N TRP A 92 -8.14 -16.29 5.31
CA TRP A 92 -7.86 -15.00 5.90
C TRP A 92 -8.62 -14.78 7.21
N ARG A 93 -9.91 -15.10 7.27
CA ARG A 93 -10.75 -14.97 8.47
C ARG A 93 -10.24 -15.87 9.59
N MET A 94 -9.88 -17.11 9.30
CA MET A 94 -9.26 -18.01 10.27
C MET A 94 -7.92 -17.46 10.78
N ALA A 95 -7.06 -16.98 9.89
CA ALA A 95 -5.75 -16.43 10.27
C ALA A 95 -5.84 -15.10 11.03
N ASN A 96 -6.91 -14.33 10.84
CA ASN A 96 -7.11 -13.01 11.45
C ASN A 96 -8.24 -12.99 12.48
N ARG A 97 -8.72 -14.16 12.95
CA ARG A 97 -9.81 -14.30 13.91
C ARG A 97 -9.66 -13.38 15.13
N ALA A 98 -8.47 -13.34 15.72
CA ALA A 98 -8.20 -12.48 16.88
C ALA A 98 -8.40 -10.98 16.58
N LYS A 99 -8.07 -10.52 15.37
CA LYS A 99 -8.29 -9.12 14.95
C LYS A 99 -9.76 -8.84 14.69
N ILE A 100 -10.46 -9.79 14.07
CA ILE A 100 -11.92 -9.69 13.86
C ILE A 100 -12.61 -9.60 15.22
N ASP A 101 -12.29 -10.50 16.15
CA ASP A 101 -12.85 -10.51 17.50
C ASP A 101 -12.54 -9.21 18.26
N GLU A 102 -11.34 -8.64 18.09
CA GLU A 102 -10.97 -7.34 18.67
C GLU A 102 -11.86 -6.21 18.12
N VAL A 103 -12.05 -6.14 16.80
CA VAL A 103 -12.91 -5.14 16.15
C VAL A 103 -14.35 -5.31 16.62
N LEU A 104 -14.90 -6.52 16.56
CA LEU A 104 -16.27 -6.79 16.99
C LEU A 104 -16.49 -6.46 18.47
N THR A 105 -15.50 -6.72 19.33
CA THR A 105 -15.56 -6.35 20.75
C THR A 105 -15.58 -4.83 20.94
N ARG A 106 -14.78 -4.09 20.16
CA ARG A 106 -14.69 -2.62 20.23
C ARG A 106 -16.01 -1.94 19.85
N TYR A 107 -16.70 -2.47 18.84
CA TYR A 107 -17.95 -1.89 18.33
C TYR A 107 -19.21 -2.53 18.93
N GLY A 108 -19.10 -3.72 19.54
CA GLY A 108 -20.17 -4.47 20.20
C GLY A 108 -20.90 -5.46 19.28
N SER A 109 -21.00 -5.19 17.98
CA SER A 109 -21.53 -6.13 16.98
C SER A 109 -21.02 -5.80 15.58
N GLU A 110 -21.20 -6.73 14.64
CA GLU A 110 -20.86 -6.52 13.24
C GLU A 110 -21.69 -5.39 12.63
N GLU A 111 -22.99 -5.35 12.91
CA GLU A 111 -23.88 -4.29 12.44
C GLU A 111 -23.44 -2.91 12.94
N ALA A 112 -22.89 -2.84 14.15
CA ALA A 112 -22.36 -1.60 14.71
C ALA A 112 -21.07 -1.12 14.01
N VAL A 113 -20.23 -2.03 13.50
CA VAL A 113 -19.04 -1.68 12.71
C VAL A 113 -19.44 -1.01 11.39
N PHE A 114 -20.48 -1.52 10.73
CA PHE A 114 -20.95 -1.01 9.43
C PHE A 114 -21.98 0.11 9.52
N ALA A 115 -22.52 0.39 10.71
CA ALA A 115 -23.44 1.50 10.89
C ALA A 115 -22.76 2.83 10.55
N HIS A 116 -23.37 3.61 9.64
CA HIS A 116 -22.86 4.94 9.33
C HIS A 116 -22.87 5.84 10.57
N THR A 117 -21.72 6.46 10.82
CA THR A 117 -21.53 7.40 11.93
C THR A 117 -22.38 8.65 11.73
N ALA A 118 -22.53 9.46 12.79
CA ALA A 118 -23.21 10.75 12.68
C ALA A 118 -22.49 11.70 11.71
N GLU A 119 -21.15 11.64 11.67
CA GLU A 119 -20.33 12.44 10.76
C GLU A 119 -20.50 11.99 9.31
N GLU A 120 -20.46 10.68 9.03
CA GLU A 120 -20.74 10.14 7.68
C GLU A 120 -22.09 10.62 7.15
N LYS A 121 -23.15 10.51 7.97
CA LYS A 121 -24.49 10.98 7.61
C LYS A 121 -24.53 12.49 7.35
N ALA A 122 -23.77 13.28 8.11
CA ALA A 122 -23.69 14.72 7.93
C ALA A 122 -22.98 15.09 6.61
N TYR A 123 -21.89 14.41 6.26
CA TYR A 123 -21.21 14.61 4.98
C TYR A 123 -22.10 14.22 3.80
N ASP A 124 -22.77 13.07 3.86
CA ASP A 124 -23.72 12.63 2.84
C ASP A 124 -24.84 13.65 2.64
N ALA A 125 -25.39 14.20 3.73
CA ALA A 125 -26.40 15.25 3.66
C ALA A 125 -25.88 16.52 2.99
N ALA A 126 -24.63 16.91 3.26
CA ALA A 126 -24.00 18.09 2.67
C ALA A 126 -23.76 17.95 1.17
N ILE A 127 -23.40 16.75 0.69
CA ILE A 127 -23.10 16.53 -0.74
C ILE A 127 -24.32 16.11 -1.57
N LYS A 128 -25.42 15.72 -0.92
CA LYS A 128 -26.67 15.29 -1.57
C LYS A 128 -27.18 16.24 -2.67
N PRO A 129 -27.12 17.58 -2.53
CA PRO A 129 -27.57 18.50 -3.58
C PRO A 129 -26.78 18.38 -4.90
N PHE A 130 -25.55 17.85 -4.86
CA PHE A 130 -24.69 17.69 -6.02
C PHE A 130 -24.87 16.34 -6.72
N HIS A 131 -25.58 15.40 -6.09
CA HIS A 131 -25.77 14.04 -6.60
C HIS A 131 -26.64 14.04 -7.85
N LYS A 132 -26.16 13.34 -8.88
CA LYS A 132 -26.93 13.02 -10.07
C LYS A 132 -26.77 11.53 -10.37
N LYS A 133 -27.91 10.85 -10.40
CA LYS A 133 -27.97 9.42 -10.72
C LYS A 133 -27.46 9.16 -12.13
N GLY A 134 -26.58 8.17 -12.26
CA GLY A 134 -26.09 7.68 -13.54
C GLY A 134 -27.19 7.03 -14.38
N LYS A 135 -26.99 6.97 -15.70
CA LYS A 135 -27.83 6.15 -16.57
C LYS A 135 -27.55 4.66 -16.34
N ALA A 136 -28.38 3.78 -16.89
CA ALA A 136 -28.11 2.35 -16.86
C ALA A 136 -26.70 2.04 -17.41
N GLY A 137 -25.88 1.35 -16.61
CA GLY A 137 -24.49 1.06 -16.94
C GLY A 137 -23.49 2.19 -16.70
N GLN A 138 -23.91 3.30 -16.06
CA GLN A 138 -23.05 4.42 -15.68
C GLN A 138 -23.08 4.63 -14.17
N CYS A 139 -21.95 5.04 -13.62
CA CYS A 139 -21.85 5.42 -12.22
C CYS A 139 -22.60 6.72 -11.96
N ASP A 140 -23.02 6.90 -10.70
CA ASP A 140 -23.52 8.18 -10.22
C ASP A 140 -22.42 9.26 -10.28
N THR A 141 -22.83 10.52 -10.31
CA THR A 141 -21.92 11.68 -10.29
C THR A 141 -22.26 12.62 -9.16
N TRP A 142 -21.25 13.37 -8.71
CA TRP A 142 -21.37 14.47 -7.77
C TRP A 142 -20.77 15.71 -8.40
N ASP A 143 -21.63 16.69 -8.72
CA ASP A 143 -21.27 17.89 -9.49
C ASP A 143 -20.64 17.56 -10.86
N GLY A 144 -21.02 16.42 -11.45
CA GLY A 144 -20.52 15.96 -12.74
C GLY A 144 -19.25 15.12 -12.68
N GLU A 145 -18.64 14.94 -11.51
CA GLU A 145 -17.47 14.09 -11.29
C GLU A 145 -17.84 12.74 -10.66
N HIS A 146 -17.01 11.73 -10.92
CA HIS A 146 -17.22 10.36 -10.42
C HIS A 146 -16.28 9.98 -9.28
N PHE A 147 -15.01 10.38 -9.37
CA PHE A 147 -13.93 9.79 -8.58
C PHE A 147 -13.35 10.72 -7.51
N GLY A 148 -13.73 12.01 -7.52
CA GLY A 148 -13.22 12.98 -6.55
C GLY A 148 -14.16 14.17 -6.38
N PRO A 149 -14.09 14.85 -5.23
CA PRO A 149 -14.95 15.99 -4.97
C PRO A 149 -14.48 17.22 -5.76
N THR A 150 -15.41 17.86 -6.47
CA THR A 150 -15.15 19.19 -7.06
C THR A 150 -14.92 20.23 -5.96
N ALA A 151 -14.42 21.42 -6.33
CA ALA A 151 -14.30 22.54 -5.39
C ALA A 151 -15.61 22.90 -4.68
N LYS A 152 -16.76 22.75 -5.35
CA LYS A 152 -18.08 23.00 -4.73
C LYS A 152 -18.43 21.92 -3.72
N VAL A 153 -18.16 20.66 -4.04
CA VAL A 153 -18.36 19.54 -3.12
C VAL A 153 -17.44 19.69 -1.91
N ARG A 154 -16.16 20.06 -2.10
CA ARG A 154 -15.22 20.35 -1.01
C ARG A 154 -15.68 21.50 -0.11
N ALA A 155 -16.26 22.55 -0.70
CA ALA A 155 -16.85 23.65 0.08
C ALA A 155 -18.07 23.20 0.91
N ALA A 156 -18.91 22.32 0.36
CA ALA A 156 -20.04 21.74 1.09
C ALA A 156 -19.58 20.82 2.23
N LEU A 157 -18.58 19.97 2.01
CA LEU A 157 -17.99 19.16 3.07
C LEU A 157 -17.40 20.02 4.20
N ALA A 158 -16.83 21.19 3.87
CA ALA A 158 -16.30 22.14 4.85
C ALA A 158 -17.37 22.71 5.81
N THR A 159 -18.65 22.69 5.44
CA THR A 159 -19.72 23.18 6.33
C THR A 159 -20.03 22.22 7.47
N VAL A 160 -19.65 20.95 7.33
CA VAL A 160 -19.81 19.93 8.39
C VAL A 160 -18.63 20.02 9.35
N LYS A 161 -17.41 20.05 8.82
CA LYS A 161 -16.17 20.23 9.58
C LYS A 161 -15.18 21.03 8.73
N PRO A 162 -14.54 22.09 9.26
CA PRO A 162 -13.52 22.83 8.52
C PRO A 162 -12.40 21.91 8.01
N TRP A 163 -11.74 22.31 6.92
CA TRP A 163 -10.53 21.62 6.45
C TRP A 163 -9.36 21.91 7.39
N PRO A 164 -8.53 20.91 7.71
CA PRO A 164 -7.28 21.12 8.44
C PRO A 164 -6.34 22.08 7.68
N ASP A 165 -5.63 22.93 8.42
CA ASP A 165 -4.66 23.90 7.88
C ASP A 165 -3.19 23.53 8.16
N THR A 166 -2.99 22.39 8.84
CA THR A 166 -1.66 21.83 9.14
C THR A 166 -1.58 20.37 8.68
N ILE A 167 -0.38 19.93 8.29
CA ILE A 167 -0.15 18.52 7.91
C ILE A 167 -0.48 17.58 9.08
N PRO A 168 -0.04 17.84 10.34
CA PRO A 168 -0.39 16.99 11.47
C PRO A 168 -1.90 16.83 11.68
N ASP A 169 -2.67 17.91 11.59
CA ASP A 169 -4.12 17.85 11.77
C ASP A 169 -4.82 17.11 10.62
N ALA A 170 -4.32 17.29 9.39
CA ALA A 170 -4.80 16.56 8.23
C ALA A 170 -4.56 15.05 8.35
N ILE A 171 -3.37 14.64 8.81
CA ILE A 171 -3.06 13.22 9.05
C ILE A 171 -3.91 12.64 10.16
N ALA A 172 -4.06 13.35 11.29
CA ALA A 172 -4.86 12.85 12.40
C ALA A 172 -6.31 12.55 11.96
N GLU A 173 -6.86 13.38 11.07
CA GLU A 173 -8.17 13.12 10.50
C GLU A 173 -8.16 12.02 9.43
N TYR A 174 -7.14 11.95 8.58
CA TYR A 174 -6.99 10.88 7.60
C TYR A 174 -6.92 9.50 8.27
N GLU A 175 -6.08 9.36 9.31
CA GLU A 175 -5.90 8.12 10.07
C GLU A 175 -7.18 7.70 10.79
N TYR A 176 -8.03 8.66 11.20
CA TYR A 176 -9.35 8.35 11.76
C TYR A 176 -10.24 7.62 10.74
N TRP A 177 -10.29 8.12 9.50
CA TRP A 177 -11.07 7.50 8.42
C TRP A 177 -10.45 6.20 7.93
N GLU A 178 -9.12 6.14 7.80
CA GLU A 178 -8.39 4.93 7.45
C GLU A 178 -8.64 3.82 8.48
N LYS A 179 -8.59 4.14 9.78
CA LYS A 179 -8.89 3.19 10.84
C LYS A 179 -10.32 2.65 10.75
N LEU A 180 -11.32 3.51 10.50
CA LEU A 180 -12.71 3.08 10.35
C LEU A 180 -12.88 2.18 9.11
N HIS A 181 -12.23 2.53 8.01
CA HIS A 181 -12.22 1.75 6.78
C HIS A 181 -11.58 0.37 7.01
N ASP A 182 -10.42 0.33 7.68
CA ASP A 182 -9.70 -0.90 8.01
C ASP A 182 -10.47 -1.79 8.97
N ASP A 183 -11.07 -1.24 10.01
CA ASP A 183 -11.91 -1.99 10.95
C ASP A 183 -13.09 -2.65 10.21
N ARG A 184 -13.75 -1.92 9.29
CA ARG A 184 -14.82 -2.46 8.43
C ARG A 184 -14.30 -3.52 7.46
N ASN A 185 -13.14 -3.30 6.84
CA ASN A 185 -12.52 -4.29 5.96
C ASN A 185 -12.13 -5.56 6.71
N ILE A 186 -11.64 -5.44 7.95
CA ILE A 186 -11.31 -6.57 8.81
C ILE A 186 -12.59 -7.35 9.16
N ALA A 187 -13.64 -6.65 9.58
CA ALA A 187 -14.93 -7.26 9.91
C ALA A 187 -15.54 -7.99 8.70
N ASP A 188 -15.44 -7.44 7.49
CA ASP A 188 -15.95 -8.04 6.25
C ASP A 188 -15.03 -9.14 5.66
N GLY A 189 -14.00 -9.59 6.37
CA GLY A 189 -13.14 -10.67 5.89
C GLY A 189 -12.18 -10.26 4.76
N ASN A 190 -11.76 -9.00 4.73
CA ASN A 190 -10.84 -8.41 3.76
C ASN A 190 -11.36 -8.45 2.32
N ASN A 191 -12.63 -8.09 2.11
CA ASN A 191 -13.22 -7.98 0.77
C ASN A 191 -12.77 -6.75 -0.03
N GLN A 192 -12.08 -5.79 0.61
CA GLN A 192 -11.54 -4.60 -0.04
C GLN A 192 -12.59 -3.75 -0.78
N TYR A 193 -13.82 -3.71 -0.27
CA TYR A 193 -14.84 -2.79 -0.77
C TYR A 193 -14.60 -1.36 -0.31
N ASN A 194 -15.35 -0.41 -0.88
CA ASN A 194 -15.44 0.95 -0.36
C ASN A 194 -16.39 0.94 0.84
N TYR A 195 -15.83 1.03 2.05
CA TYR A 195 -16.63 0.92 3.29
C TYR A 195 -17.10 2.25 3.87
N LEU A 196 -16.58 3.38 3.40
CA LEU A 196 -17.02 4.70 3.83
C LEU A 196 -18.25 5.14 3.04
N SER A 197 -19.15 5.88 3.68
CA SER A 197 -20.18 6.65 2.96
C SER A 197 -19.53 7.58 1.91
N GLN A 198 -20.27 7.92 0.85
CA GLN A 198 -19.69 8.69 -0.25
C GLN A 198 -19.14 10.05 0.19
N GLY A 199 -19.83 10.75 1.11
CA GLY A 199 -19.36 12.02 1.65
C GLY A 199 -18.07 11.89 2.48
N ALA A 200 -17.97 10.83 3.28
CA ALA A 200 -16.76 10.56 4.05
C ALA A 200 -15.60 10.10 3.16
N ASP A 201 -15.87 9.28 2.13
CA ASP A 201 -14.88 8.86 1.15
C ASP A 201 -14.28 10.06 0.40
N PHE A 202 -15.13 10.99 -0.09
CA PHE A 202 -14.65 12.23 -0.70
C PHE A 202 -13.81 13.07 0.25
N ARG A 203 -14.18 13.12 1.54
CA ARG A 203 -13.39 13.83 2.53
C ARG A 203 -12.04 13.16 2.78
N TYR A 204 -12.03 11.84 2.89
CA TYR A 204 -10.83 11.03 3.05
C TYR A 204 -9.84 11.23 1.90
N TRP A 205 -10.30 11.16 0.64
CA TRP A 205 -9.46 11.44 -0.53
C TRP A 205 -8.93 12.87 -0.56
N ALA A 206 -9.77 13.85 -0.24
CA ALA A 206 -9.35 15.25 -0.18
C ALA A 206 -8.34 15.52 0.95
N LEU A 207 -8.42 14.79 2.08
CA LEU A 207 -7.40 14.85 3.13
C LEU A 207 -6.07 14.30 2.62
N GLY A 208 -6.10 13.21 1.85
CA GLY A 208 -4.90 12.68 1.19
C GLY A 208 -4.24 13.70 0.26
N ASP A 209 -5.01 14.40 -0.58
CA ASP A 209 -4.50 15.50 -1.41
C ASP A 209 -3.94 16.67 -0.58
N LEU A 210 -4.61 17.03 0.53
CA LEU A 210 -4.14 18.07 1.44
C LEU A 210 -2.75 17.75 2.00
N ILE A 211 -2.56 16.51 2.46
CA ILE A 211 -1.29 16.01 2.99
C ILE A 211 -0.25 15.86 1.89
N ASP A 212 -0.62 15.36 0.72
CA ASP A 212 0.29 15.02 -0.38
C ASP A 212 0.81 16.25 -1.10
N LYS A 213 -0.01 17.31 -1.30
CA LYS A 213 0.44 18.47 -2.11
C LYS A 213 -0.11 19.86 -1.77
N GLU A 214 -1.22 19.99 -1.05
CA GLU A 214 -1.90 21.30 -0.94
C GLU A 214 -1.53 22.12 0.30
N ILE A 215 -1.36 21.50 1.47
CA ILE A 215 -0.90 22.21 2.68
C ILE A 215 0.59 22.47 2.54
N GLU A 216 1.09 23.66 2.84
CA GLU A 216 2.53 23.93 2.85
C GLU A 216 3.16 23.39 4.15
N ALA A 217 4.27 22.65 4.05
CA ALA A 217 4.95 22.12 5.23
C ALA A 217 5.65 23.26 5.97
N ARG A 218 5.30 23.55 7.23
CA ARG A 218 5.80 24.74 7.97
C ARG A 218 7.23 24.56 8.48
N ASN A 219 7.72 23.33 8.52
CA ASN A 219 9.03 22.97 9.06
C ASN A 219 9.48 21.59 8.51
N ILE A 220 10.70 21.16 8.83
CA ILE A 220 11.24 19.87 8.37
C ILE A 220 10.45 18.67 8.92
N SER A 221 9.84 18.77 10.11
CA SER A 221 9.00 17.70 10.65
C SER A 221 7.78 17.46 9.77
N ASP A 222 7.12 18.53 9.30
CA ASP A 222 5.99 18.45 8.38
C ASP A 222 6.40 17.75 7.06
N VAL A 223 7.59 18.03 6.53
CA VAL A 223 8.13 17.35 5.34
C VAL A 223 8.37 15.86 5.60
N ILE A 224 8.96 15.50 6.74
CA ILE A 224 9.17 14.09 7.12
C ILE A 224 7.83 13.36 7.24
N ILE A 225 6.85 14.02 7.84
CA ILE A 225 5.50 13.48 7.99
C ILE A 225 4.88 13.20 6.61
N ARG A 226 4.95 14.14 5.67
CA ARG A 226 4.48 13.93 4.29
C ARG A 226 5.20 12.76 3.60
N LEU A 227 6.53 12.67 3.73
CA LEU A 227 7.28 11.57 3.13
C LEU A 227 6.85 10.20 3.66
N ARG A 228 6.61 10.09 4.97
CA ARG A 228 6.11 8.85 5.57
C ARG A 228 4.73 8.49 5.07
N PHE A 229 3.87 9.49 4.92
CA PHE A 229 2.54 9.31 4.34
C PHE A 229 2.63 8.80 2.88
N GLN A 230 3.45 9.43 2.04
CA GLN A 230 3.68 9.00 0.66
C GLN A 230 4.25 7.57 0.58
N GLU A 231 5.22 7.22 1.43
CA GLU A 231 5.77 5.86 1.51
C GLU A 231 4.71 4.84 1.91
N ALA A 232 3.92 5.13 2.96
CA ALA A 232 2.86 4.26 3.43
C ALA A 232 1.75 4.04 2.39
N SER A 233 1.50 5.04 1.53
CA SER A 233 0.49 4.98 0.48
C SER A 233 0.82 4.04 -0.70
N GLN A 234 2.02 3.46 -0.72
CA GLN A 234 2.51 2.54 -1.75
C GLN A 234 2.37 3.08 -3.19
N GLY A 235 2.53 4.39 -3.36
CA GLY A 235 2.51 5.07 -4.65
C GLY A 235 1.14 5.64 -5.05
N THR A 236 0.13 5.55 -4.19
CA THR A 236 -1.14 6.29 -4.36
C THR A 236 -0.91 7.79 -4.27
N TYR A 237 -0.10 8.21 -3.29
CA TYR A 237 0.36 9.59 -3.09
C TYR A 237 1.87 9.63 -3.31
N ASN A 238 2.33 10.48 -4.23
CA ASN A 238 3.73 10.49 -4.66
C ASN A 238 4.20 11.84 -5.24
N ASP A 239 3.57 12.94 -4.83
CA ASP A 239 3.93 14.27 -5.33
C ASP A 239 5.31 14.71 -4.77
N SER A 240 6.36 14.36 -5.49
CA SER A 240 7.74 14.75 -5.16
C SER A 240 8.00 16.24 -5.37
N ASP A 241 7.21 16.89 -6.22
CA ASP A 241 7.36 18.31 -6.52
C ASP A 241 6.88 19.16 -5.34
N ALA A 242 5.84 18.73 -4.63
CA ALA A 242 5.41 19.33 -3.37
C ALA A 242 6.51 19.27 -2.30
N ILE A 243 7.18 18.13 -2.15
CA ILE A 243 8.31 17.98 -1.22
C ILE A 243 9.46 18.92 -1.59
N LEU A 244 9.82 18.99 -2.87
CA LEU A 244 10.90 19.87 -3.32
C LEU A 244 10.56 21.34 -3.05
N ARG A 245 9.33 21.76 -3.38
CA ARG A 245 8.85 23.13 -3.10
C ARG A 245 8.94 23.46 -1.61
N ASP A 246 8.50 22.57 -0.74
CA ASP A 246 8.56 22.77 0.71
C ASP A 246 10.01 22.90 1.22
N LEU A 247 10.91 22.04 0.76
CA LEU A 247 12.34 22.09 1.13
C LEU A 247 13.03 23.36 0.64
N GLU A 248 12.77 23.77 -0.60
CA GLU A 248 13.31 25.00 -1.18
C GLU A 248 12.85 26.23 -0.40
N ARG A 249 11.56 26.29 -0.04
CA ARG A 249 10.98 27.37 0.78
C ARG A 249 11.63 27.42 2.16
N LEU A 250 11.73 26.28 2.85
CA LEU A 250 12.35 26.20 4.18
C LEU A 250 13.82 26.60 4.16
N HIS A 251 14.57 26.19 3.14
CA HIS A 251 15.97 26.58 2.96
C HIS A 251 16.12 28.08 2.68
N ALA A 252 15.23 28.68 1.89
CA ALA A 252 15.23 30.12 1.64
C ALA A 252 14.93 30.92 2.92
N GLU A 253 14.00 30.46 3.76
CA GLU A 253 13.67 31.08 5.04
C GLU A 253 14.81 31.00 6.05
N GLU A 254 15.55 29.88 6.07
CA GLU A 254 16.75 29.74 6.89
C GLU A 254 17.87 30.68 6.41
N SER A 255 18.06 30.80 5.09
CA SER A 255 19.06 31.68 4.48
C SER A 255 18.80 33.18 4.72
N LEU A 256 17.55 33.56 4.96
CA LEU A 256 17.13 34.94 5.24
C LEU A 256 17.21 35.32 6.72
N LYS A 257 17.40 34.37 7.64
CA LYS A 257 17.61 34.67 9.06
C LYS A 257 19.01 35.27 9.23
N PRO A 258 19.16 36.54 9.68
CA PRO A 258 20.47 37.13 9.93
C PRO A 258 21.18 36.26 10.96
N GLY A 259 22.38 35.78 10.60
CA GLY A 259 23.16 34.92 11.46
C GLY A 259 23.27 35.51 12.86
N ILE A 260 22.94 34.71 13.88
CA ILE A 260 23.61 34.85 15.16
C ILE A 260 25.09 34.62 14.83
N SER A 261 25.79 35.73 14.68
CA SER A 261 27.22 35.79 14.43
C SER A 261 27.94 35.14 15.60
N GLY A 262 28.21 33.84 15.50
CA GLY A 262 29.36 33.24 16.14
C GLY A 262 30.62 33.74 15.41
N ALA A 263 30.97 35.01 15.64
CA ALA A 263 32.29 35.53 15.35
C ALA A 263 33.29 34.87 16.32
N GLY A 264 33.62 33.62 16.04
CA GLY A 264 34.80 32.97 16.59
C GLY A 264 35.97 33.34 15.71
N ASP A 265 36.72 34.36 16.13
CA ASP A 265 38.05 34.65 15.61
C ASP A 265 38.88 33.37 15.59
N ILE A 266 39.29 32.92 14.40
CA ILE A 266 40.43 32.02 14.26
C ILE A 266 41.62 32.92 13.90
N PRO A 267 42.56 33.18 14.83
CA PRO A 267 43.76 33.91 14.52
C PRO A 267 44.63 33.08 13.58
N LEU A 268 44.81 33.59 12.36
CA LEU A 268 45.91 33.21 11.49
C LEU A 268 47.21 33.83 12.05
N ASP A 269 48.26 33.01 12.01
CA ASP A 269 49.69 33.33 12.08
C ASP A 269 50.41 33.06 13.40
N ARG A 270 51.26 32.00 13.40
CA ARG A 270 52.70 32.10 13.69
C ARG A 270 53.40 30.74 13.54
N GLY A 271 54.36 30.65 12.60
CA GLY A 271 55.59 29.87 12.80
C GLY A 271 56.02 28.86 11.73
N PHE A 272 56.72 29.33 10.70
CA PHE A 272 58.00 28.84 10.12
C PHE A 272 58.49 27.42 10.50
N SER A 273 59.16 26.61 9.67
CA SER A 273 59.66 26.67 8.29
C SER A 273 60.42 25.35 8.04
N ALA A 274 60.50 24.93 6.77
CA ALA A 274 61.72 24.52 6.06
C ALA A 274 61.65 23.16 5.33
N ALA A 275 61.61 23.29 4.00
CA ALA A 275 62.40 22.56 3.00
C ALA A 275 62.16 21.03 2.84
N SER A 276 62.16 20.41 1.66
CA SER A 276 62.62 20.81 0.34
C SER A 276 62.15 19.76 -0.70
N VAL A 277 61.99 20.19 -1.95
CA VAL A 277 62.29 19.45 -3.20
C VAL A 277 61.42 18.23 -3.57
N GLY A 278 60.75 18.34 -4.73
CA GLY A 278 60.22 17.18 -5.45
C GLY A 278 59.29 17.54 -6.59
N LYS A 279 59.86 17.73 -7.77
CA LYS A 279 59.22 18.13 -9.04
C LYS A 279 58.67 16.89 -9.78
N VAL A 280 57.72 17.13 -10.69
CA VAL A 280 57.33 16.34 -11.88
C VAL A 280 56.25 15.25 -11.71
N GLY A 281 55.20 15.37 -12.53
CA GLY A 281 54.39 14.22 -12.95
C GLY A 281 52.96 14.56 -13.36
N ASP A 282 52.76 14.97 -14.62
CA ASP A 282 51.47 14.96 -15.30
C ASP A 282 50.76 13.60 -15.16
N ALA A 283 49.49 13.60 -14.77
CA ALA A 283 48.58 12.50 -15.03
C ALA A 283 47.14 13.02 -15.18
N LYS A 284 46.74 13.20 -16.44
CA LYS A 284 45.34 13.02 -16.87
C LYS A 284 44.82 11.72 -16.24
N ASN A 285 43.76 11.82 -15.44
CA ASN A 285 42.63 10.89 -15.41
C ASN A 285 41.53 11.48 -14.54
N ARG A 286 40.67 12.26 -15.21
CA ARG A 286 39.45 12.83 -14.65
C ARG A 286 38.48 11.70 -14.36
N ALA A 287 38.43 11.25 -13.10
CA ALA A 287 37.35 10.41 -12.61
C ALA A 287 36.05 11.24 -12.62
N THR A 288 35.18 10.96 -13.58
CA THR A 288 33.80 11.47 -13.61
C THR A 288 33.03 10.90 -12.43
N SER A 289 32.62 11.77 -11.52
CA SER A 289 31.74 11.45 -10.40
C SER A 289 30.42 10.82 -10.86
N PRO A 290 29.82 9.91 -10.07
CA PRO A 290 28.63 9.12 -10.45
C PRO A 290 27.30 9.90 -10.52
N SER A 291 27.31 11.23 -10.44
CA SER A 291 26.11 12.06 -10.27
C SER A 291 25.45 12.56 -11.57
N ASN A 292 25.91 12.17 -12.76
CA ASN A 292 25.39 12.69 -14.04
C ASN A 292 24.59 11.69 -14.90
N LEU A 293 24.26 10.50 -14.38
CA LEU A 293 23.47 9.49 -15.09
C LEU A 293 22.07 9.37 -14.50
N ASP A 294 21.24 10.37 -14.78
CA ASP A 294 19.94 10.56 -14.12
C ASP A 294 18.82 9.61 -14.58
N THR A 295 19.08 8.72 -15.54
CA THR A 295 18.07 7.75 -16.02
C THR A 295 18.63 6.35 -16.16
N ALA A 296 17.80 5.33 -15.89
CA ALA A 296 18.17 3.92 -15.98
C ALA A 296 18.72 3.53 -17.38
N THR A 297 18.21 4.17 -18.43
CA THR A 297 18.69 3.99 -19.81
C THR A 297 20.12 4.50 -19.99
N LYS A 298 20.45 5.68 -19.46
CA LYS A 298 21.82 6.23 -19.50
C LYS A 298 22.80 5.39 -18.69
N ARG A 299 22.39 4.89 -17.52
CA ARG A 299 23.21 3.98 -16.69
C ARG A 299 23.49 2.65 -17.40
N ARG A 300 22.50 2.07 -18.09
CA ARG A 300 22.70 0.85 -18.89
C ARG A 300 23.61 1.08 -20.10
N ALA A 301 23.51 2.23 -20.76
CA ALA A 301 24.41 2.60 -21.85
C ALA A 301 25.86 2.74 -21.37
N GLU A 302 26.07 3.28 -20.17
CA GLU A 302 27.41 3.37 -19.57
C GLU A 302 28.01 2.00 -19.25
N VAL A 303 27.20 1.05 -18.76
CA VAL A 303 27.64 -0.35 -18.59
C VAL A 303 28.09 -0.97 -19.92
N VAL A 304 27.34 -0.74 -21.00
CA VAL A 304 27.71 -1.21 -22.34
C VAL A 304 29.04 -0.57 -22.77
N ARG A 305 29.22 0.74 -22.57
CA ARG A 305 30.45 1.45 -22.91
C ARG A 305 31.66 0.89 -22.17
N ILE A 306 31.53 0.60 -20.87
CA ILE A 306 32.62 0.00 -20.08
C ILE A 306 32.96 -1.40 -20.60
N LEU A 307 31.94 -2.24 -20.83
CA LEU A 307 32.11 -3.62 -21.31
C LEU A 307 32.58 -3.74 -22.77
N GLN A 308 32.56 -2.65 -23.56
CA GLN A 308 33.14 -2.63 -24.89
C GLN A 308 34.68 -2.54 -24.88
N THR A 309 35.29 -2.22 -23.73
CA THR A 309 36.75 -2.21 -23.59
C THR A 309 37.29 -3.56 -23.11
N SER A 310 38.48 -3.94 -23.56
CA SER A 310 39.15 -5.19 -23.15
C SER A 310 39.45 -5.23 -21.64
N GLU A 311 39.69 -4.06 -21.04
CA GLU A 311 39.85 -3.88 -19.60
C GLU A 311 38.52 -4.07 -18.85
N GLY A 312 37.44 -3.41 -19.31
CA GLY A 312 36.11 -3.54 -18.71
C GLY A 312 35.53 -4.96 -18.77
N MET A 313 35.86 -5.76 -19.79
CA MET A 313 35.48 -7.17 -19.84
C MET A 313 36.15 -8.04 -18.76
N ARG A 314 37.31 -7.62 -18.25
CA ARG A 314 38.05 -8.32 -17.18
C ARG A 314 37.72 -7.80 -15.78
N MET A 315 37.05 -6.65 -15.68
CA MET A 315 36.65 -6.09 -14.39
C MET A 315 35.59 -6.95 -13.68
N PRO A 316 35.61 -7.01 -12.34
CA PRO A 316 34.58 -7.68 -11.56
C PRO A 316 33.24 -6.93 -11.70
N LEU A 317 32.15 -7.68 -11.84
CA LEU A 317 30.80 -7.13 -12.09
C LEU A 317 30.38 -6.10 -11.04
N ARG A 318 30.80 -6.28 -9.78
CA ARG A 318 30.51 -5.35 -8.68
C ARG A 318 31.20 -3.99 -8.86
N ALA A 319 32.41 -3.95 -9.42
CA ALA A 319 33.10 -2.68 -9.66
C ALA A 319 32.41 -1.88 -10.78
N ILE A 320 32.02 -2.54 -11.86
CA ILE A 320 31.28 -1.91 -12.97
C ILE A 320 29.91 -1.41 -12.49
N ALA A 321 29.23 -2.19 -11.64
CA ALA A 321 27.95 -1.83 -11.03
C ALA A 321 28.06 -0.55 -10.18
N GLN A 322 29.13 -0.44 -9.38
CA GLN A 322 29.39 0.74 -8.55
C GLN A 322 29.72 1.98 -9.40
N MET A 323 30.47 1.82 -10.50
CA MET A 323 30.80 2.92 -11.41
C MET A 323 29.58 3.45 -12.17
N ALA A 324 28.67 2.56 -12.60
CA ALA A 324 27.50 2.92 -13.41
C ALA A 324 26.22 3.15 -12.59
N GLY A 325 26.24 2.90 -11.27
CA GLY A 325 25.08 3.07 -10.40
C GLY A 325 23.92 2.10 -10.69
N VAL A 326 24.23 0.83 -11.00
CA VAL A 326 23.25 -0.24 -11.28
C VAL A 326 23.53 -1.50 -10.47
N SER A 327 22.59 -2.46 -10.43
CA SER A 327 22.82 -3.73 -9.74
C SER A 327 23.83 -4.63 -10.49
N PRO A 328 24.66 -5.42 -9.79
CA PRO A 328 25.59 -6.38 -10.41
C PRO A 328 24.89 -7.40 -11.33
N THR A 329 23.64 -7.75 -11.03
CA THR A 329 22.79 -8.62 -11.87
C THR A 329 22.52 -7.97 -13.23
N THR A 330 22.28 -6.66 -13.27
CA THR A 330 22.07 -5.91 -14.52
C THR A 330 23.32 -5.93 -15.38
N VAL A 331 24.51 -5.72 -14.78
CA VAL A 331 25.80 -5.82 -15.49
C VAL A 331 26.01 -7.23 -16.03
N GLY A 332 25.73 -8.26 -15.24
CA GLY A 332 25.84 -9.66 -15.66
C GLY A 332 24.91 -10.02 -16.82
N ASN A 333 23.68 -9.51 -16.84
CA ASN A 333 22.75 -9.71 -17.95
C ASN A 333 23.21 -9.02 -19.24
N ILE A 334 23.72 -7.79 -19.15
CA ILE A 334 24.25 -7.05 -20.31
C ILE A 334 25.50 -7.74 -20.86
N LYS A 335 26.44 -8.14 -19.99
CA LYS A 335 27.66 -8.86 -20.38
C LYS A 335 27.34 -10.16 -21.11
N ARG A 336 26.41 -10.97 -20.58
CA ARG A 336 25.96 -12.22 -21.22
C ARG A 336 25.30 -11.99 -22.58
N ARG A 337 24.55 -10.90 -22.74
CA ARG A 337 23.90 -10.54 -24.01
C ARG A 337 24.92 -10.11 -25.06
N MET A 338 25.96 -9.35 -24.67
CA MET A 338 27.03 -8.94 -25.58
C MET A 338 27.88 -10.12 -26.04
N THR A 339 28.22 -11.07 -25.16
CA THR A 339 28.96 -12.28 -25.53
C THR A 339 28.17 -13.30 -26.35
N ARG A 340 26.84 -13.14 -26.46
CA ARG A 340 25.98 -13.98 -27.32
C ARG A 340 25.74 -13.37 -28.70
N LEU A 341 26.07 -12.10 -28.89
CA LEU A 341 25.80 -11.33 -30.12
C LEU A 341 27.08 -10.97 -30.90
N GLY A 342 28.25 -11.40 -30.43
CA GLY A 342 29.54 -11.32 -31.13
C GLY A 342 30.15 -12.71 -31.23
#